data_AF-A0A7C7ZS44-F1
#
_entry.id   AF-A0A7C7ZS44-F1
#
_cell.length_a   1.000
_cell.length_b   1.000
_cell.length_c   1.000
_cell.angle_alpha   90.00
_cell.angle_beta   90.00
_cell.angle_gamma   90.00
#
_symmetry.space_group_name_H-M   'P 1'
#
loop_
_entity.id
_entity.type
_entity.pdbx_description
1 polymer ?
#
loop_
_entity_poly.entity_id
_entity_poly.type
_entity_poly.pdbx_seq_one_letter_code
_entity_poly.pdbx_strand_id
1 'polypeptide(L)'
;IHLKYDPDSLALEISDQMEGRLGVGKAAIRKALEYALERQEQFEGELLRKGREILENHNPRDPLVIVTGRPYNLYDERLNLRLGQNLTKIGVSALPMDFVDLSPVDLSDFPSMYWGLGAQILRTAKFISERPWFFGLHLTNFGCGADSFLEHFYRHIMGEKPYLILELDEHSAVAGAMTRLEAYKNVIENSLRKSADGPYSEAMGY
;
A
#
# COMPACT_ATOMS: atom_id res chain seq x y z
N ILE A 1 17.91 -9.65 16.91
CA ILE A 1 17.36 -10.38 15.75
C ILE A 1 17.39 -9.46 14.54
N HIS A 2 18.32 -9.68 13.63
CA HIS A 2 18.40 -8.94 12.36
C HIS A 2 17.82 -9.79 11.24
N LEU A 3 16.56 -9.54 10.89
CA LEU A 3 15.79 -10.31 9.89
C LEU A 3 16.36 -10.27 8.44
N LYS A 4 17.43 -9.50 8.20
CA LYS A 4 18.10 -9.39 6.90
C LYS A 4 19.22 -10.42 6.71
N TYR A 5 19.56 -11.18 7.75
CA TYR A 5 20.56 -12.24 7.65
C TYR A 5 20.03 -13.44 6.87
N ASP A 6 20.95 -14.24 6.35
CA ASP A 6 20.62 -15.54 5.78
C ASP A 6 19.97 -16.44 6.87
N PRO A 7 19.17 -17.45 6.48
CA PRO A 7 18.44 -18.29 7.41
C PRO A 7 19.31 -18.93 8.50
N ASP A 8 20.57 -19.23 8.22
CA ASP A 8 21.46 -19.91 9.16
C ASP A 8 21.94 -18.94 10.23
N SER A 9 22.39 -17.76 9.81
CA SER A 9 22.78 -16.66 10.69
C SER A 9 21.60 -16.16 11.53
N LEU A 10 20.41 -16.09 10.94
CA LEU A 10 19.19 -15.69 11.64
C LEU A 10 18.74 -16.75 12.67
N ALA A 11 18.79 -18.04 12.31
CA ALA A 11 18.48 -19.12 13.23
C ALA A 11 19.46 -19.17 14.42
N LEU A 12 20.74 -18.90 14.19
CA LEU A 12 21.76 -18.72 15.22
C LEU A 12 21.39 -17.60 16.20
N GLU A 13 21.13 -16.40 15.69
CA GLU A 13 20.82 -15.24 16.52
C GLU A 13 19.51 -15.42 17.31
N ILE A 14 18.48 -16.01 16.68
CA ILE A 14 17.22 -16.34 17.36
C ILE A 14 17.47 -17.37 18.46
N SER A 15 18.29 -18.39 18.20
CA SER A 15 18.63 -19.40 19.21
C SER A 15 19.32 -18.78 20.41
N ASP A 16 20.36 -17.97 20.20
CA ASP A 16 21.09 -17.31 21.28
C ASP A 16 20.18 -16.43 22.16
N GLN A 17 19.16 -15.79 21.57
CA GLN A 17 18.24 -14.93 22.33
C GLN A 17 17.04 -15.66 22.96
N MET A 18 16.66 -16.83 22.44
CA MET A 18 15.40 -17.50 22.80
C MET A 18 15.56 -18.89 23.45
N GLU A 19 16.72 -19.54 23.34
CA GLU A 19 16.96 -20.91 23.84
C GLU A 19 16.63 -21.03 25.34
N GLY A 20 17.11 -20.09 26.16
CA GLY A 20 16.84 -20.09 27.61
C GLY A 20 15.39 -19.77 28.01
N ARG A 21 14.58 -19.19 27.12
CA ARG A 21 13.17 -18.82 27.39
C ARG A 21 12.18 -19.86 26.87
N LEU A 22 12.49 -20.45 25.71
CA LEU A 22 11.60 -21.40 25.03
C LEU A 22 11.96 -22.86 25.33
N GLY A 23 13.17 -23.14 25.81
CA GLY A 23 13.60 -24.51 26.13
C GLY A 23 13.69 -25.42 24.89
N VAL A 24 13.84 -24.85 23.69
CA VAL A 24 13.93 -25.57 22.42
C VAL A 24 15.32 -25.44 21.83
N GLY A 25 15.84 -26.53 21.27
CA GLY A 25 17.18 -26.55 20.68
C GLY A 25 17.25 -25.85 19.31
N LYS A 26 18.46 -25.40 18.96
CA LYS A 26 18.77 -24.70 17.69
C LYS A 26 18.19 -25.34 16.43
N ALA A 27 18.23 -26.68 16.32
CA ALA A 27 17.68 -27.38 15.16
C ALA A 27 16.16 -27.20 15.01
N ALA A 28 15.42 -27.17 16.12
CA ALA A 28 13.99 -26.92 16.11
C ALA A 28 13.68 -25.45 15.73
N ILE A 29 14.48 -24.51 16.25
CA ILE A 29 14.38 -23.08 15.91
C ILE A 29 14.61 -22.86 14.42
N ARG A 30 15.67 -23.45 13.86
CA ARG A 30 15.98 -23.38 12.44
C ARG A 30 14.83 -23.90 11.59
N LYS A 31 14.32 -25.10 11.90
CA LYS A 31 13.19 -25.69 11.17
C LYS A 31 11.94 -24.81 11.22
N ALA A 32 11.66 -24.21 12.38
CA ALA A 32 10.53 -23.29 12.53
C ALA A 32 10.72 -22.00 11.72
N LEU A 33 11.94 -21.47 11.68
CA LEU A 33 12.28 -20.27 10.89
C LEU A 33 12.14 -20.54 9.38
N GLU A 34 12.72 -21.64 8.88
CA GLU A 34 12.61 -22.03 7.47
C GLU A 34 11.14 -22.19 7.06
N TYR A 35 10.34 -22.88 7.88
CA TYR A 35 8.90 -22.99 7.67
C TYR A 35 8.20 -21.63 7.66
N ALA A 36 8.54 -20.72 8.58
CA ALA A 36 7.93 -19.39 8.65
C ALA A 36 8.27 -18.54 7.43
N LEU A 37 9.52 -18.57 6.96
CA LEU A 37 9.95 -17.86 5.75
C LEU A 37 9.27 -18.39 4.49
N GLU A 38 9.17 -19.71 4.35
CA GLU A 38 8.45 -20.35 3.24
C GLU A 38 6.97 -19.92 3.23
N ARG A 39 6.31 -19.90 4.41
CA ARG A 39 4.92 -19.46 4.53
C ARG A 39 4.74 -17.98 4.20
N GLN A 40 5.69 -17.14 4.59
CA GLN A 40 5.67 -15.72 4.26
C GLN A 40 5.78 -15.50 2.75
N GLU A 41 6.74 -16.17 2.09
CA GLU A 41 6.92 -16.09 0.63
C GLU A 41 5.69 -16.58 -0.13
N GLN A 42 5.10 -17.70 0.30
CA GLN A 42 3.85 -18.22 -0.26
C GLN A 42 2.71 -17.18 -0.14
N PHE A 43 2.56 -16.55 1.02
CA PHE A 43 1.52 -15.55 1.25
C PHE A 43 1.71 -14.31 0.34
N GLU A 44 2.93 -13.78 0.26
CA GLU A 44 3.25 -12.64 -0.61
C GLU A 44 3.02 -12.98 -2.09
N GLY A 45 3.43 -14.18 -2.51
CA GLY A 45 3.18 -14.68 -3.86
C GLY A 45 1.69 -14.77 -4.21
N GLU A 46 0.86 -15.22 -3.26
CA GLU A 46 -0.59 -15.30 -3.43
C GLU A 46 -1.25 -13.91 -3.48
N LEU A 47 -0.77 -12.93 -2.71
CA LEU A 47 -1.23 -11.53 -2.81
C LEU A 47 -0.98 -10.96 -4.21
N LEU A 48 0.23 -11.13 -4.73
CA LEU A 48 0.59 -10.66 -6.08
C LEU A 48 -0.19 -11.41 -7.17
N ARG A 49 -0.38 -12.72 -7.02
CA ARG A 49 -1.21 -13.52 -7.94
C ARG A 49 -2.65 -13.01 -7.96
N LYS A 50 -3.23 -12.76 -6.78
CA LYS A 50 -4.60 -12.26 -6.68
C LYS A 50 -4.72 -10.84 -7.22
N GLY A 51 -3.72 -9.99 -6.98
CA GLY A 51 -3.67 -8.64 -7.53
C GLY A 51 -3.61 -8.62 -9.04
N ARG A 52 -2.79 -9.47 -9.66
CA ARG A 52 -2.77 -9.65 -11.13
C ARG A 52 -4.14 -10.06 -11.66
N GLU A 53 -4.78 -11.07 -11.04
CA GLU A 53 -6.13 -11.50 -11.41
C GLU A 53 -7.15 -10.35 -11.33
N ILE A 54 -7.09 -9.52 -10.29
CA ILE A 54 -7.97 -8.36 -10.15
C ILE A 54 -7.69 -7.33 -11.25
N LEU A 55 -6.42 -6.99 -11.50
CA LEU A 55 -6.03 -5.99 -12.49
C LEU A 55 -6.33 -6.43 -13.93
N GLU A 56 -6.18 -7.72 -14.26
CA GLU A 56 -6.49 -8.27 -15.59
C GLU A 56 -7.99 -8.29 -15.88
N ASN A 57 -8.81 -8.53 -14.86
CA ASN A 57 -10.27 -8.54 -14.98
C ASN A 57 -10.90 -7.16 -14.78
N HIS A 58 -10.13 -6.15 -14.34
CA HIS A 58 -10.61 -4.80 -14.14
C HIS A 58 -10.72 -4.08 -15.49
N ASN A 59 -11.85 -3.41 -15.72
CA ASN A 59 -12.05 -2.63 -16.92
C ASN A 59 -11.03 -1.47 -16.96
N PRO A 60 -10.19 -1.36 -18.00
CA PRO A 60 -9.14 -0.36 -18.06
C PRO A 60 -9.67 1.09 -18.11
N ARG A 61 -10.97 1.29 -18.33
CA ARG A 61 -11.65 2.60 -18.31
C ARG A 61 -12.48 2.86 -17.06
N ASP A 62 -12.43 1.97 -16.07
CA ASP A 62 -13.05 2.22 -14.77
C ASP A 62 -11.99 2.72 -13.78
N PRO A 63 -12.28 3.76 -12.98
CA PRO A 63 -11.33 4.26 -11.99
C PRO A 63 -10.99 3.19 -10.95
N LEU A 64 -9.70 3.02 -10.67
CA LEU A 64 -9.20 2.14 -9.62
C LEU A 64 -8.37 2.93 -8.60
N VAL A 65 -8.75 2.86 -7.33
CA VAL A 65 -7.99 3.47 -6.24
C VAL A 65 -6.99 2.47 -5.68
N ILE A 66 -5.70 2.78 -5.74
CA ILE A 66 -4.69 2.01 -5.03
C ILE A 66 -4.48 2.62 -3.64
N VAL A 67 -4.71 1.79 -2.62
CA VAL A 67 -4.63 2.19 -1.21
C VAL A 67 -3.23 1.90 -0.69
N THR A 68 -2.49 2.96 -0.36
CA THR A 68 -1.18 2.89 0.28
C THR A 68 -1.31 3.17 1.77
N GLY A 69 -0.39 2.63 2.56
CA GLY A 69 -0.38 2.82 4.00
C GLY A 69 0.50 1.78 4.66
N ARG A 70 0.69 1.90 5.96
CA ARG A 70 1.45 0.91 6.73
C ARG A 70 0.57 -0.30 7.04
N PRO A 71 1.12 -1.53 7.12
CA PRO A 71 0.31 -2.74 7.34
C PRO A 71 -0.60 -2.66 8.58
N TYR A 72 -0.11 -2.04 9.66
CA TYR A 72 -0.89 -1.84 10.87
C TYR A 72 -2.08 -0.88 10.70
N ASN A 73 -2.03 0.03 9.71
CA ASN A 73 -3.17 0.86 9.32
C ASN A 73 -4.05 0.10 8.33
N LEU A 74 -3.48 -0.51 7.30
CA LEU A 74 -4.27 -1.09 6.21
C LEU A 74 -5.11 -2.29 6.63
N TYR A 75 -4.61 -3.13 7.54
CA TYR A 75 -5.18 -4.46 7.78
C TYR A 75 -5.84 -4.64 9.15
N ASP A 76 -5.85 -3.62 10.00
CA ASP A 76 -6.67 -3.60 11.21
C ASP A 76 -8.02 -2.90 10.92
N GLU A 77 -9.11 -3.66 10.93
CA GLU A 77 -10.45 -3.15 10.61
C GLU A 77 -10.95 -2.07 11.57
N ARG A 78 -10.44 -2.04 12.81
CA ARG A 78 -10.81 -1.02 13.79
C ARG A 78 -10.04 0.26 13.51
N LEU A 79 -8.74 0.15 13.23
CA LEU A 79 -7.89 1.30 12.95
C LEU A 79 -8.24 1.96 11.61
N ASN A 80 -8.53 1.19 10.55
CA ASN A 80 -8.92 1.77 9.26
C ASN A 80 -10.42 2.11 9.14
N LEU A 81 -11.20 1.94 10.21
CA LEU A 81 -12.64 2.18 10.21
C LEU A 81 -13.40 1.40 9.12
N ARG A 82 -12.95 0.18 8.79
CA ARG A 82 -13.46 -0.66 7.71
C ARG A 82 -13.37 0.03 6.34
N LEU A 83 -12.26 0.71 6.05
CA LEU A 83 -12.05 1.50 4.83
C LEU A 83 -12.48 0.79 3.55
N GLY A 84 -12.11 -0.48 3.37
CA GLY A 84 -12.51 -1.26 2.19
C GLY A 84 -14.02 -1.38 2.03
N GLN A 85 -14.76 -1.66 3.11
CA GLN A 85 -16.23 -1.72 3.08
C GLN A 85 -16.84 -0.35 2.77
N ASN A 86 -16.23 0.71 3.27
CA ASN A 86 -16.69 2.08 3.05
C ASN A 86 -16.50 2.52 1.59
N LEU A 87 -15.36 2.20 0.98
CA LEU A 87 -15.10 2.43 -0.45
C LEU A 87 -16.11 1.67 -1.32
N THR A 88 -16.37 0.39 -1.01
CA THR A 88 -17.38 -0.41 -1.72
C THR A 88 -18.77 0.20 -1.61
N LYS A 89 -19.19 0.68 -0.43
CA LYS A 89 -20.52 1.31 -0.22
C LYS A 89 -20.75 2.51 -1.13
N ILE A 90 -19.70 3.28 -1.43
CA ILE A 90 -19.79 4.45 -2.31
C ILE A 90 -19.44 4.12 -3.77
N GLY A 91 -19.27 2.84 -4.11
CA GLY A 91 -18.98 2.40 -5.49
C GLY A 91 -17.57 2.73 -5.96
N VAL A 92 -16.59 2.81 -5.07
CA VAL A 92 -15.18 3.00 -5.42
C VAL A 92 -14.47 1.66 -5.41
N SER A 93 -14.01 1.23 -6.58
CA SER A 93 -13.11 0.07 -6.72
C SER A 93 -11.75 0.42 -6.14
N ALA A 94 -11.23 -0.43 -5.25
CA ALA A 94 -9.96 -0.18 -4.58
C ALA A 94 -9.14 -1.45 -4.35
N LEU A 95 -7.82 -1.30 -4.36
CA LEU A 95 -6.85 -2.38 -4.19
C LEU A 95 -5.72 -1.94 -3.25
N PRO A 96 -5.36 -2.73 -2.22
CA PRO A 96 -4.21 -2.42 -1.38
C PRO A 96 -2.89 -2.51 -2.17
N MET A 97 -1.89 -1.70 -1.79
CA MET A 97 -0.60 -1.66 -2.49
C MET A 97 0.14 -3.01 -2.54
N ASP A 98 -0.05 -3.89 -1.55
CA ASP A 98 0.64 -5.19 -1.46
C ASP A 98 0.16 -6.20 -2.52
N PHE A 99 -0.93 -5.89 -3.24
CA PHE A 99 -1.42 -6.68 -4.37
C PHE A 99 -0.77 -6.25 -5.69
N VAL A 100 0.01 -5.16 -5.71
CA VAL A 100 0.65 -4.64 -6.91
C VAL A 100 2.12 -5.03 -6.91
N ASP A 101 2.61 -5.60 -8.01
CA ASP A 101 4.04 -5.84 -8.17
C ASP A 101 4.76 -4.52 -8.48
N LEU A 102 5.45 -3.99 -7.47
CA LEU A 102 6.18 -2.73 -7.53
C LEU A 102 7.68 -2.93 -7.73
N SER A 103 8.15 -4.18 -7.82
CA SER A 103 9.56 -4.50 -8.07
C SER A 103 10.15 -3.85 -9.34
N PRO A 104 9.39 -3.62 -10.43
CA PRO A 104 9.93 -2.99 -11.64
C PRO A 104 9.96 -1.46 -11.59
N VAL A 105 9.26 -0.82 -10.62
CA VAL A 105 9.10 0.63 -10.59
C VAL A 105 10.39 1.26 -10.08
N ASP A 106 11.10 2.06 -10.86
CA ASP A 106 12.34 2.70 -10.41
C ASP A 106 12.10 3.78 -9.33
N LEU A 107 13.00 3.84 -8.34
CA LEU A 107 12.98 4.84 -7.25
C LEU A 107 14.36 5.51 -7.06
N SER A 108 15.19 5.51 -8.10
CA SER A 108 16.54 6.09 -8.05
C SER A 108 16.54 7.61 -7.82
N ASP A 109 15.43 8.28 -8.12
CA ASP A 109 15.14 9.69 -7.87
C ASP A 109 14.95 10.04 -6.38
N PHE A 110 14.74 9.04 -5.52
CA PHE A 110 14.69 9.20 -4.06
C PHE A 110 15.79 8.39 -3.35
N PRO A 111 17.08 8.70 -3.61
CA PRO A 111 18.21 7.89 -3.12
C PRO A 111 18.33 7.87 -1.59
N SER A 112 17.71 8.85 -0.91
CA SER A 112 17.71 8.97 0.55
C SER A 112 16.48 8.32 1.22
N MET A 113 15.62 7.61 0.48
CA MET A 113 14.49 6.89 1.08
C MET A 113 14.95 5.55 1.68
N TYR A 114 15.46 5.59 2.92
CA TYR A 114 15.99 4.41 3.62
C TYR A 114 14.91 3.56 4.31
N TRP A 115 13.66 4.05 4.39
CA TRP A 115 12.55 3.29 4.97
C TRP A 115 11.93 2.35 3.93
N GLY A 116 12.05 1.03 4.14
CA GLY A 116 11.54 0.04 3.19
C GLY A 116 10.07 0.21 2.83
N LEU A 117 9.19 0.40 3.82
CA LEU A 117 7.76 0.68 3.55
C LEU A 117 7.54 2.04 2.89
N GLY A 118 8.31 3.06 3.26
CA GLY A 118 8.25 4.37 2.60
C GLY A 118 8.62 4.27 1.12
N ALA A 119 9.68 3.53 0.80
CA ALA A 119 10.07 3.25 -0.57
C ALA A 119 8.97 2.52 -1.35
N GLN A 120 8.32 1.52 -0.75
CA GLN A 120 7.18 0.85 -1.38
C GLN A 120 6.02 1.81 -1.64
N ILE A 121 5.63 2.64 -0.67
CA ILE A 121 4.57 3.65 -0.83
C ILE A 121 4.89 4.62 -1.97
N LEU A 122 6.13 5.09 -2.10
CA LEU A 122 6.54 5.97 -3.20
C LEU A 122 6.58 5.26 -4.54
N ARG A 123 7.03 3.99 -4.61
CA ARG A 123 6.91 3.18 -5.83
C ARG A 123 5.44 3.03 -6.24
N THR A 124 4.53 2.81 -5.28
CA THR A 124 3.09 2.80 -5.58
C THR A 124 2.63 4.15 -6.12
N ALA A 125 3.06 5.26 -5.53
CA ALA A 125 2.72 6.60 -6.03
C ALA A 125 3.17 6.80 -7.49
N LYS A 126 4.39 6.36 -7.86
CA LYS A 126 4.89 6.43 -9.25
C LYS A 126 4.09 5.51 -10.18
N PHE A 127 3.83 4.28 -9.73
CA PHE A 127 2.99 3.33 -10.46
C PHE A 127 1.60 3.92 -10.75
N ILE A 128 1.00 4.58 -9.76
CA ILE A 128 -0.28 5.25 -9.90
C ILE A 128 -0.15 6.43 -10.87
N SER A 129 0.82 7.34 -10.68
CA SER A 129 0.89 8.60 -11.43
C SER A 129 0.97 8.37 -12.95
N GLU A 130 1.68 7.33 -13.39
CA GLU A 130 1.86 6.94 -14.79
C GLU A 130 0.61 6.34 -15.48
N ARG A 131 -0.45 6.00 -14.74
CA ARG A 131 -1.62 5.25 -15.28
C ARG A 131 -2.92 6.06 -15.22
N PRO A 132 -3.50 6.53 -16.33
CA PRO A 132 -4.58 7.53 -16.32
C PRO A 132 -5.80 7.20 -15.44
N TRP A 133 -6.18 5.93 -15.32
CA TRP A 133 -7.36 5.46 -14.59
C TRP A 133 -7.08 5.02 -13.15
N PHE A 134 -5.84 5.17 -12.69
CA PHE A 134 -5.42 4.78 -11.34
C PHE A 134 -5.29 6.02 -10.47
N PHE A 135 -5.82 5.96 -9.24
CA PHE A 135 -5.83 7.07 -8.29
C PHE A 135 -5.29 6.61 -6.93
N GLY A 136 -4.76 7.53 -6.13
CA GLY A 136 -4.07 7.16 -4.89
C GLY A 136 -4.83 7.53 -3.62
N LEU A 137 -4.97 6.59 -2.69
CA LEU A 137 -5.42 6.88 -1.32
C LEU A 137 -4.32 6.47 -0.35
N HIS A 138 -3.69 7.43 0.32
CA HIS A 138 -2.69 7.17 1.35
C HIS A 138 -3.32 7.23 2.74
N LEU A 139 -3.37 6.10 3.44
CA LEU A 139 -3.89 5.97 4.79
C LEU A 139 -2.76 6.13 5.82
N THR A 140 -2.90 7.15 6.68
CA THR A 140 -1.95 7.50 7.74
C THR A 140 -2.69 7.81 9.04
N ASN A 141 -1.95 7.96 10.13
CA ASN A 141 -2.50 8.36 11.42
C ASN A 141 -1.88 9.67 11.91
N PHE A 142 -2.65 10.41 12.70
CA PHE A 142 -2.19 11.60 13.40
C PHE A 142 -0.92 11.30 14.21
N GLY A 143 0.07 12.16 14.09
CA GLY A 143 1.35 12.01 14.78
C GLY A 143 2.28 10.93 14.21
N CYS A 144 1.98 10.34 13.04
CA CYS A 144 2.89 9.41 12.38
C CYS A 144 4.11 10.15 11.81
N GLY A 145 5.16 10.28 12.64
CA GLY A 145 6.37 11.02 12.26
C GLY A 145 7.03 10.52 10.99
N ALA A 146 7.06 9.21 10.74
CA ALA A 146 7.66 8.68 9.52
C ALA A 146 6.84 9.02 8.25
N ASP A 147 5.51 9.11 8.36
CA ASP A 147 4.65 9.45 7.22
C ASP A 147 4.62 10.96 6.98
N SER A 148 4.76 11.81 8.00
CA SER A 148 4.89 13.26 7.78
C SER A 148 6.11 13.62 6.93
N PHE A 149 7.21 12.87 7.06
CA PHE A 149 8.37 12.97 6.15
C PHE A 149 8.13 12.31 4.78
N LEU A 150 7.18 11.40 4.65
CA LEU A 150 6.91 10.71 3.38
C LEU A 150 5.93 11.47 2.49
N GLU A 151 4.93 12.11 3.10
CA GLU A 151 3.80 12.72 2.41
C GLU A 151 4.22 13.78 1.40
N HIS A 152 5.25 14.58 1.70
CA HIS A 152 5.71 15.60 0.75
C HIS A 152 6.25 14.97 -0.56
N PHE A 153 6.93 13.83 -0.48
CA PHE A 153 7.36 13.07 -1.67
C PHE A 153 6.16 12.42 -2.37
N TYR A 154 5.21 11.87 -1.62
CA TYR A 154 3.98 11.33 -2.18
C TYR A 154 3.22 12.39 -2.97
N ARG A 155 3.02 13.59 -2.40
CA ARG A 155 2.39 14.74 -3.07
C ARG A 155 3.18 15.17 -4.31
N HIS A 156 4.50 15.21 -4.21
CA HIS A 156 5.38 15.54 -5.33
C HIS A 156 5.21 14.58 -6.51
N ILE A 157 5.16 13.27 -6.25
CA ILE A 157 4.99 12.24 -7.29
C ILE A 157 3.60 12.30 -7.90
N MET A 158 2.56 12.50 -7.09
CA MET A 158 1.18 12.55 -7.58
C MET A 158 0.88 13.82 -8.40
N GLY A 159 1.53 14.95 -8.08
CA GLY A 159 1.34 16.20 -8.81
C GLY A 159 -0.13 16.65 -8.84
N GLU A 160 -0.62 16.98 -10.04
CA GLU A 160 -2.01 17.39 -10.29
C GLU A 160 -3.01 16.22 -10.31
N LYS A 161 -2.52 14.97 -10.28
CA LYS A 161 -3.39 13.80 -10.32
C LYS A 161 -4.19 13.69 -9.04
N PRO A 162 -5.49 13.36 -9.07
CA PRO A 162 -6.26 13.20 -7.85
C PRO A 162 -5.67 12.13 -6.91
N TYR A 163 -5.50 12.51 -5.64
CA TYR A 163 -5.20 11.63 -4.54
C TYR A 163 -5.87 12.10 -3.25
N LEU A 164 -5.98 11.20 -2.28
CA LEU A 164 -6.42 11.50 -0.92
C LEU A 164 -5.36 11.04 0.07
N ILE A 165 -4.88 11.94 0.93
CA ILE A 165 -4.20 11.56 2.17
C ILE A 165 -5.28 11.52 3.25
N LEU A 166 -5.62 10.32 3.69
CA LEU A 166 -6.60 10.05 4.73
C LEU A 166 -5.87 9.83 6.06
N GLU A 167 -5.71 10.92 6.81
CA GLU A 167 -5.25 10.87 8.20
C GLU A 167 -6.41 10.48 9.13
N LEU A 168 -6.16 9.49 9.99
CA LEU A 168 -7.05 9.06 11.09
C LEU A 168 -6.43 9.39 12.45
N ASP A 169 -7.28 9.60 13.45
CA ASP A 169 -6.92 9.90 14.85
C ASP A 169 -7.87 9.14 15.79
N GLU A 170 -7.57 9.07 17.09
CA GLU A 170 -8.39 8.43 18.12
C GLU A 170 -9.85 8.94 18.12
N HIS A 171 -10.05 10.22 17.80
CA HIS A 171 -11.37 10.84 17.73
C HIS A 171 -12.04 10.71 16.36
N SER A 172 -11.41 10.01 15.41
CA SER A 172 -11.96 9.87 14.05
C SER A 172 -13.24 9.05 14.05
N ALA A 173 -14.32 9.70 13.65
CA ALA A 173 -15.60 9.05 13.45
C ALA A 173 -15.75 8.55 12.01
N VAL A 174 -16.41 7.39 11.86
CA VAL A 174 -16.75 6.80 10.55
C VAL A 174 -17.46 7.81 9.63
N ALA A 175 -18.37 8.61 10.19
CA ALA A 175 -19.10 9.63 9.42
C ALA A 175 -18.17 10.67 8.78
N GLY A 176 -17.16 11.16 9.53
CA GLY A 176 -16.19 12.13 9.01
C GLY A 176 -15.29 11.53 7.92
N ALA A 177 -14.88 10.27 8.08
CA ALA A 177 -14.13 9.55 7.05
C ALA A 177 -14.97 9.35 5.78
N MET A 178 -16.26 8.96 5.92
CA MET A 178 -17.17 8.77 4.80
C MET A 178 -17.33 10.04 3.95
N THR A 179 -17.57 11.20 4.56
CA THR A 179 -17.68 12.47 3.83
C THR A 179 -16.43 12.78 3.01
N ARG A 180 -15.23 12.50 3.55
CA ARG A 180 -13.96 12.69 2.83
C ARG A 180 -13.83 11.72 1.65
N LEU A 181 -14.26 10.47 1.81
CA LEU A 181 -14.26 9.46 0.74
C LEU A 181 -15.25 9.84 -0.39
N GLU A 182 -16.44 10.31 -0.04
CA GLU A 182 -17.44 10.79 -1.00
C GLU A 182 -16.95 12.02 -1.76
N ALA A 183 -16.35 12.99 -1.06
CA ALA A 183 -15.73 14.14 -1.68
C ALA A 183 -14.60 13.72 -2.63
N TYR A 184 -13.77 12.76 -2.22
CA TYR A 184 -12.69 12.25 -3.06
C TYR A 184 -13.20 11.54 -4.31
N LYS A 185 -14.25 10.72 -4.21
CA LYS A 185 -14.93 10.11 -5.36
C LYS A 185 -15.38 11.18 -6.36
N ASN A 186 -16.01 12.25 -5.89
CA ASN A 186 -16.44 13.36 -6.75
C ASN A 186 -15.27 14.05 -7.45
N VAL A 187 -14.10 14.19 -6.79
CA VAL A 187 -12.89 14.74 -7.40
C VAL A 187 -12.39 13.84 -8.53
N ILE A 188 -12.35 12.51 -8.32
CA ILE A 188 -11.97 11.54 -9.36
C ILE A 188 -12.90 11.68 -10.58
N GLU A 189 -14.21 11.63 -10.37
CA GLU A 189 -15.19 11.70 -11.45
C GLU A 189 -15.08 13.00 -12.27
N ASN A 190 -14.88 14.14 -11.58
CA ASN A 190 -14.72 15.42 -12.24
C ASN A 190 -13.39 15.51 -13.02
N SER A 191 -12.32 14.92 -12.50
CA SER A 191 -11.02 14.85 -13.20
C SER A 191 -11.11 14.02 -14.48
N LEU A 192 -11.83 12.90 -14.44
CA LEU A 192 -12.07 12.06 -15.61
C LEU A 192 -12.92 12.77 -16.67
N ARG A 193 -13.99 13.48 -16.27
CA ARG A 193 -14.81 14.28 -17.20
C ARG A 193 -14.00 15.36 -17.91
N LYS A 194 -13.20 16.12 -17.16
CA LYS A 194 -12.30 17.14 -17.74
C LYS A 194 -11.27 16.57 -18.71
N SER A 195 -10.80 15.34 -18.46
CA SER A 195 -9.84 14.67 -19.34
C SER A 195 -10.48 14.16 -20.63
N ALA A 196 -11.76 13.77 -20.57
CA ALA A 196 -12.56 13.39 -21.74
C ALA A 196 -12.96 14.59 -22.62
N ASP A 197 -13.20 15.75 -22.02
CA ASP A 197 -13.62 16.98 -22.71
C ASP A 197 -12.45 17.92 -23.11
N GLY A 198 -11.20 17.54 -22.82
CA GLY A 198 -10.00 18.35 -23.04
C GLY A 198 -9.15 17.93 -24.25
N PRO A 199 -8.15 18.73 -24.67
CA PRO A 199 -7.28 18.45 -25.82
C PRO A 199 -6.33 17.23 -25.63
N TYR A 200 -6.46 16.47 -24.54
CA TYR A 200 -5.69 15.27 -24.22
C TYR A 200 -6.42 13.96 -24.58
N SER A 201 -7.50 14.03 -25.36
CA SER A 201 -8.28 12.87 -25.82
C SER A 201 -7.42 11.78 -26.49
N GLU A 202 -6.33 12.16 -27.16
CA GLU A 202 -5.38 11.25 -27.81
C GLU A 202 -4.63 10.34 -26.82
N ALA A 203 -4.36 10.78 -25.59
CA ALA A 203 -3.69 9.96 -24.57
C ALA A 203 -4.61 8.91 -23.94
N MET A 204 -5.93 9.05 -24.07
CA MET A 204 -6.94 8.13 -23.56
C MET A 204 -7.53 7.20 -24.64
N GLY A 205 -7.05 7.30 -25.89
CA GLY A 205 -7.48 6.45 -27.00
C GLY A 205 -8.96 6.60 -27.35
N TYR A 206 -9.43 7.84 -27.42
CA TYR A 206 -10.71 8.21 -28.06
C TYR A 206 -10.47 8.64 -29.50
#